data_AF-A0AA89ATD7-F1
#
_entry.id   AF-A0AA89ATD7-F1
#
_cell.length_a   1.000
_cell.length_b   1.000
_cell.length_c   1.000
_cell.angle_alpha   90.00
_cell.angle_beta   90.00
_cell.angle_gamma   90.00
#
_symmetry.space_group_name_H-M   'P 1'
#
loop_
_entity.id
_entity.type
_entity.pdbx_description
1 polymer ?
#
loop_
_entity_poly.entity_id
_entity_poly.type
_entity_poly.pdbx_seq_one_letter_code
_entity_poly.pdbx_strand_id
1 'polypeptide(L)'
;MNPDLYENGYVRLSLINTWSGSKKEKWVPTNSTILQLLVSIQGLVLNEKPYFNEPRYGAGKDSRAKAWIDRYMARCSTLCVSPPKNFESFVSEHFRRRADVILAAVRAYSEGLVVVGRYQSNGSSSSSSVKVSTRFKK
;
A
#
# COMPACT_ATOMS: atom_id res chain seq x y z
N MET A 1 4.99 -3.22 7.81
CA MET A 1 6.28 -2.78 7.23
C MET A 1 6.46 -3.49 5.91
N ASN A 2 6.92 -2.75 4.92
CA ASN A 2 7.06 -3.22 3.56
C ASN A 2 8.57 -3.28 3.26
N PRO A 3 9.12 -4.41 2.79
CA PRO A 3 10.52 -4.50 2.41
C PRO A 3 10.98 -3.40 1.45
N ASP A 4 10.07 -2.86 0.63
CA ASP A 4 10.37 -1.78 -0.31
C ASP A 4 10.13 -0.37 0.23
N LEU A 5 9.71 -0.21 1.49
CA LEU A 5 9.55 1.10 2.15
C LEU A 5 10.17 1.07 3.55
N TYR A 6 11.27 1.80 3.68
CA TYR A 6 12.09 1.86 4.87
C TYR A 6 11.55 2.89 5.87
N GLU A 7 11.95 2.78 7.14
CA GLU A 7 11.49 3.68 8.20
C GLU A 7 11.89 5.15 7.96
N ASN A 8 13.03 5.37 7.29
CA ASN A 8 13.50 6.69 6.87
C ASN A 8 12.82 7.23 5.58
N GLY A 9 11.83 6.51 5.04
CA GLY A 9 11.13 6.89 3.82
C GLY A 9 11.83 6.49 2.52
N TYR A 10 12.96 5.78 2.57
CA TYR A 10 13.62 5.28 1.37
C TYR A 10 12.75 4.19 0.71
N VAL A 11 12.54 4.32 -0.60
CA VAL A 11 11.70 3.40 -1.38
C VAL A 11 12.58 2.60 -2.34
N ARG A 12 12.45 1.27 -2.34
CA ARG A 12 13.10 0.39 -3.34
C ARG A 12 12.21 0.22 -4.55
N LEU A 13 12.65 0.78 -5.67
CA LEU A 13 11.93 0.67 -6.93
C LEU A 13 12.92 0.88 -8.09
N SER A 14 12.93 -0.07 -9.03
CA SER A 14 13.81 -0.03 -10.21
C SER A 14 13.61 1.24 -11.04
N LEU A 15 12.37 1.72 -11.11
CA LEU A 15 12.00 2.95 -11.83
C LEU A 15 12.73 4.20 -11.35
N ILE A 16 13.15 4.26 -10.08
CA ILE A 16 13.94 5.39 -9.54
C ILE A 16 15.37 4.96 -9.19
N ASN A 17 15.83 3.85 -9.77
CA ASN A 17 17.19 3.32 -9.64
C ASN A 17 17.61 2.97 -8.20
N THR A 18 16.66 2.75 -7.29
CA THR A 18 16.92 2.33 -5.90
C THR A 18 16.82 0.82 -5.72
N TRP A 19 16.49 0.08 -6.78
CA TRP A 19 16.45 -1.39 -6.81
C TRP A 19 16.90 -1.95 -8.16
N SER A 20 17.23 -3.24 -8.19
CA SER A 20 17.60 -3.94 -9.42
C SER A 20 16.40 -4.08 -10.36
N GLY A 21 16.67 -4.01 -11.66
CA GLY A 21 15.67 -4.09 -12.72
C GLY A 21 16.33 -4.06 -14.09
N SER A 22 15.61 -4.55 -15.09
CA SER A 22 16.01 -4.49 -16.50
C SER A 22 16.12 -3.04 -16.99
N LYS A 23 16.83 -2.82 -18.11
CA LYS A 23 16.99 -1.47 -18.69
C LYS A 23 15.66 -0.78 -18.98
N LYS A 24 14.60 -1.55 -19.29
CA LYS A 24 13.26 -1.03 -19.57
C LYS A 24 12.47 -0.61 -18.32
N GLU A 25 12.87 -1.10 -17.15
CA GLU A 25 12.20 -0.81 -15.86
C GLU A 25 12.81 0.41 -15.16
N LYS A 26 13.95 0.92 -15.63
CA LYS A 26 14.63 2.09 -15.07
C LYS A 26 14.03 3.40 -15.57
N TRP A 27 14.28 4.48 -14.84
CA TRP A 27 13.89 5.83 -15.25
C TRP A 27 14.44 6.16 -16.64
N VAL A 28 13.56 6.58 -17.55
CA VAL A 28 13.93 7.13 -18.86
C VAL A 28 13.47 8.58 -18.90
N PRO A 29 14.38 9.58 -18.91
CA PRO A 29 14.01 10.99 -18.81
C PRO A 29 12.97 11.48 -19.82
N THR A 30 12.94 10.89 -21.02
CA THR A 30 12.03 11.28 -22.11
C THR A 30 10.65 10.61 -22.03
N ASN A 31 10.51 9.51 -21.28
CA ASN A 31 9.33 8.65 -21.34
C ASN A 31 8.70 8.36 -19.97
N SER A 32 9.49 8.39 -18.90
CA SER A 32 9.01 8.14 -17.55
C SER A 32 8.27 9.35 -17.00
N THR A 33 7.23 9.10 -16.21
CA THR A 33 6.38 10.16 -15.65
C THR A 33 6.22 10.00 -14.14
N ILE A 34 5.89 11.10 -13.46
CA ILE A 34 5.52 11.05 -12.04
C ILE A 34 4.31 10.13 -11.83
N LEU A 35 3.34 10.13 -12.76
CA LEU A 35 2.20 9.22 -12.70
C LEU A 35 2.64 7.75 -12.71
N GLN A 36 3.58 7.38 -13.59
CA GLN A 36 4.15 6.03 -13.61
C GLN A 36 4.77 5.68 -12.26
N LEU A 37 5.53 6.61 -11.66
CA LEU A 37 6.10 6.42 -10.33
C LEU A 37 5.04 6.20 -9.26
N LEU A 38 4.00 7.05 -9.21
CA LEU A 38 2.91 6.93 -8.23
C LEU A 38 2.13 5.62 -8.39
N VAL A 39 1.85 5.19 -9.63
CA VAL A 39 1.19 3.91 -9.92
C VAL A 39 2.08 2.72 -9.55
N SER A 40 3.39 2.80 -9.81
CA SER A 40 4.34 1.78 -9.37
C SER A 40 4.42 1.69 -7.85
N ILE A 41 4.41 2.80 -7.12
CA ILE A 41 4.33 2.79 -5.65
C ILE A 41 3.03 2.11 -5.19
N GLN A 42 1.89 2.46 -5.79
CA GLN A 42 0.60 1.85 -5.42
C GLN A 42 0.57 0.34 -5.68
N GLY A 43 1.06 -0.10 -6.84
CA GLY A 43 0.92 -1.50 -7.28
C GLY A 43 2.04 -2.43 -6.83
N LEU A 44 3.26 -1.93 -6.65
CA LEU A 44 4.43 -2.76 -6.32
C LEU A 44 4.83 -2.60 -4.86
N VAL A 45 4.78 -1.38 -4.32
CA VAL A 45 5.10 -1.15 -2.90
C VAL A 45 3.84 -1.41 -2.09
N LEU A 46 2.83 -0.57 -2.15
CA LEU A 46 1.62 -0.61 -1.29
C LEU A 46 0.59 -1.68 -1.70
N ASN A 47 1.04 -2.87 -2.08
CA ASN A 47 0.20 -3.97 -2.58
C ASN A 47 -0.47 -4.78 -1.45
N GLU A 48 -1.30 -5.76 -1.81
CA GLU A 48 -2.08 -6.59 -0.88
C GLU A 48 -1.21 -7.41 0.09
N LYS A 49 -0.03 -7.85 -0.36
CA LYS A 49 0.85 -8.71 0.42
C LYS A 49 2.28 -8.17 0.42
N PRO A 50 2.51 -6.99 1.02
CA PRO A 50 3.77 -6.25 0.88
C PRO A 50 4.96 -7.04 1.46
N TYR A 51 4.70 -7.97 2.38
CA TYR A 51 5.74 -8.82 2.95
C TYR A 51 6.47 -9.71 1.93
N PHE A 52 5.79 -10.15 0.88
CA PHE A 52 6.38 -11.02 -0.15
C PHE A 52 7.17 -10.25 -1.21
N ASN A 53 7.29 -8.93 -1.07
CA ASN A 53 8.15 -8.13 -1.95
C ASN A 53 9.63 -8.47 -1.78
N GLU A 54 10.03 -9.02 -0.63
CA GLU A 54 11.40 -9.50 -0.45
C GLU A 54 11.58 -10.87 -1.13
N PRO A 55 12.54 -11.02 -2.07
CA PRO A 55 12.72 -12.26 -2.83
C PRO A 55 12.97 -13.52 -2.00
N ARG A 56 13.41 -13.36 -0.75
CA ARG A 56 13.80 -14.44 0.17
C ARG A 56 12.64 -15.02 0.96
N TYR A 57 11.48 -14.37 0.97
CA TYR A 57 10.33 -14.84 1.71
C TYR A 57 9.38 -15.60 0.78
N GLY A 58 9.53 -16.92 0.73
CA GLY A 58 8.52 -17.81 0.14
C GLY A 58 7.17 -17.69 0.85
N ALA A 59 6.14 -18.34 0.30
CA ALA A 59 4.77 -18.36 0.80
C ALA A 59 4.64 -19.05 2.19
N GLY A 60 5.19 -18.45 3.24
CA GLY A 60 5.06 -18.90 4.63
C GLY A 60 3.87 -18.25 5.35
N LYS A 61 3.34 -18.94 6.37
CA LYS A 61 2.22 -18.46 7.20
C LYS A 61 2.55 -17.11 7.85
N ASP A 62 1.57 -16.22 7.81
CA ASP A 62 1.67 -14.84 8.28
C ASP A 62 1.57 -14.75 9.81
N SER A 63 2.66 -15.08 10.51
CA SER A 63 2.79 -14.87 11.96
C SER A 63 2.89 -13.38 12.35
N ARG A 64 2.82 -12.44 11.39
CA ARG A 64 3.08 -11.00 11.60
C ARG A 64 1.90 -10.10 11.27
N ALA A 65 0.73 -10.66 10.96
CA ALA A 65 -0.50 -9.90 10.74
C ALA A 65 -0.77 -8.90 11.88
N LYS A 66 -0.61 -9.33 13.15
CA LYS A 66 -0.79 -8.45 14.32
C LYS A 66 0.17 -7.26 14.32
N ALA A 67 1.47 -7.52 14.15
CA ALA A 67 2.49 -6.47 14.08
C ALA A 67 2.32 -5.53 12.87
N TRP A 68 1.66 -5.99 11.81
CA TRP A 68 1.26 -5.14 10.69
C TRP A 68 0.10 -4.23 11.08
N ILE A 69 -0.95 -4.76 11.72
CA ILE A 69 -2.14 -4.00 12.16
C ILE A 69 -1.73 -2.90 13.13
N ASP A 70 -0.89 -3.23 14.12
CA ASP A 70 -0.41 -2.25 15.11
C ASP A 70 0.33 -1.08 14.44
N ARG A 71 1.20 -1.37 13.47
CA ARG A 71 1.93 -0.35 12.72
C ARG A 71 1.02 0.45 11.78
N TYR A 72 0.06 -0.19 11.14
CA TYR A 72 -0.94 0.48 10.31
C TYR A 72 -1.74 1.48 11.16
N MET A 73 -2.21 1.05 12.34
CA MET A 73 -2.94 1.90 13.28
C MET A 73 -2.10 3.06 13.79
N ALA A 74 -0.84 2.82 14.15
CA ALA A 74 0.08 3.87 14.53
C ALA A 74 0.23 4.92 13.41
N ARG A 75 0.37 4.48 12.15
CA ARG A 75 0.50 5.39 11.00
C ARG A 75 -0.77 6.19 10.75
N CYS A 76 -1.95 5.57 10.82
CA CYS A 76 -3.23 6.27 10.73
C CYS A 76 -3.36 7.33 11.83
N SER A 77 -3.01 6.98 13.07
CA SER A 77 -3.01 7.92 14.19
C SER A 77 -2.08 9.11 13.95
N THR A 78 -0.83 8.86 13.52
CA THR A 78 0.11 9.94 13.17
C THR A 78 -0.44 10.85 12.08
N LEU A 79 -1.05 10.31 11.02
CA LEU A 79 -1.64 11.12 9.96
C LEU A 79 -2.82 11.97 10.46
N CYS A 80 -3.64 11.44 11.36
CA CYS A 80 -4.74 12.20 11.97
C CYS A 80 -4.25 13.34 12.88
N VAL A 81 -3.18 13.11 13.64
CA VAL A 81 -2.66 14.08 14.63
C VAL A 81 -1.70 15.10 14.00
N SER A 82 -0.90 14.66 13.03
CA SER A 82 0.11 15.47 12.36
C SER A 82 0.06 15.24 10.85
N PRO A 83 -1.01 15.73 10.19
CA PRO A 83 -1.13 15.62 8.74
C PRO A 83 0.01 16.38 8.02
N PRO A 84 0.48 15.89 6.86
CA PRO A 84 1.47 16.60 6.06
C PRO A 84 0.96 17.98 5.62
N LYS A 85 1.88 18.95 5.53
CA LYS A 85 1.57 20.31 5.09
C LYS A 85 0.84 20.29 3.74
N ASN A 86 -0.27 21.02 3.65
CA ASN A 86 -1.18 21.11 2.50
C ASN A 86 -2.05 19.86 2.24
N PHE A 87 -2.04 18.86 3.13
CA PHE A 87 -2.90 17.67 3.07
C PHE A 87 -3.88 17.59 4.24
N GLU A 88 -3.96 18.62 5.09
CA GLU A 88 -4.72 18.61 6.33
C GLU A 88 -6.22 18.35 6.09
N SER A 89 -6.82 19.08 5.16
CA SER A 89 -8.23 18.90 4.79
C SER A 89 -8.49 17.53 4.17
N PHE A 90 -7.62 17.10 3.26
CA PHE A 90 -7.71 15.80 2.58
C PHE A 90 -7.64 14.65 3.58
N VAL A 91 -6.68 14.68 4.51
CA VAL A 91 -6.52 13.65 5.55
C VAL A 91 -7.73 13.64 6.48
N SER A 92 -8.16 14.81 6.96
CA SER A 92 -9.34 14.93 7.83
C SER A 92 -10.60 14.38 7.16
N GLU A 93 -10.85 14.75 5.90
CA GLU A 93 -12.02 14.30 5.14
C GLU A 93 -11.96 12.79 4.85
N HIS A 94 -10.79 12.26 4.48
CA HIS A 94 -10.59 10.83 4.24
C HIS A 94 -10.95 10.00 5.47
N PHE A 95 -10.35 10.33 6.63
CA PHE A 95 -10.59 9.58 7.86
C PHE A 95 -12.02 9.79 8.36
N ARG A 96 -12.61 10.98 8.22
CA ARG A 96 -14.01 11.22 8.57
C ARG A 96 -14.98 10.37 7.72
N ARG A 97 -14.78 10.33 6.40
CA ARG A 97 -15.64 9.56 5.48
C ARG A 97 -15.47 8.05 5.59
N ARG A 98 -14.28 7.58 6.01
CA ARG A 98 -13.94 6.16 6.02
C ARG A 98 -13.82 5.59 7.43
N ALA A 99 -14.07 6.39 8.48
CA ALA A 99 -13.91 6.01 9.89
C ALA A 99 -14.53 4.66 10.20
N ASP A 100 -15.82 4.49 9.90
CA ASP A 100 -16.57 3.28 10.22
C ASP A 100 -15.96 2.04 9.55
N VAL A 101 -15.60 2.16 8.28
CA VAL A 101 -14.99 1.06 7.50
C VAL A 101 -13.60 0.73 8.03
N ILE A 102 -12.77 1.74 8.33
CA ILE A 102 -11.42 1.55 8.86
C ILE A 102 -11.48 0.87 10.23
N LEU A 103 -12.32 1.38 11.14
CA LEU A 103 -12.46 0.82 12.49
C LEU A 103 -13.02 -0.61 12.46
N ALA A 104 -14.01 -0.88 11.62
CA ALA A 104 -14.56 -2.22 11.47
C ALA A 104 -13.55 -3.21 10.88
N ALA A 105 -12.77 -2.78 9.87
CA ALA A 105 -11.70 -3.60 9.30
C ALA A 105 -10.63 -3.92 10.35
N VAL A 106 -10.16 -2.92 11.10
CA VAL A 106 -9.15 -3.08 12.14
C VAL A 106 -9.63 -4.04 13.23
N ARG A 107 -10.87 -3.91 13.69
CA ARG A 107 -11.47 -4.84 14.66
C ARG A 107 -11.48 -6.26 14.13
N ALA A 108 -11.96 -6.45 12.91
CA ALA A 108 -12.03 -7.77 12.28
C ALA A 108 -10.63 -8.41 12.11
N TYR A 109 -9.61 -7.59 11.81
CA TYR A 109 -8.23 -8.07 11.75
C TYR A 109 -7.66 -8.41 13.13
N SER A 110 -7.91 -7.58 14.15
CA SER A 110 -7.40 -7.81 15.51
C SER A 110 -8.00 -9.04 16.18
N GLU A 111 -9.25 -9.37 15.85
CA GLU A 111 -9.97 -10.54 16.35
C GLU A 111 -9.70 -11.79 15.49
N GLY A 112 -8.93 -11.65 14.39
CA GLY A 112 -8.63 -12.77 13.49
C GLY A 112 -9.82 -13.26 12.66
N LEU A 113 -10.91 -12.48 12.58
CA LEU A 113 -12.12 -12.82 11.84
C LEU A 113 -11.88 -12.85 10.32
N VAL A 114 -10.99 -11.98 9.83
CA VAL A 114 -10.56 -11.96 8.43
C VAL A 114 -9.06 -11.70 8.33
N VAL A 115 -8.46 -12.17 7.24
CA VAL A 115 -7.06 -11.85 6.91
C VAL A 115 -6.95 -10.36 6.56
N VAL A 116 -5.85 -9.73 6.99
CA VAL A 116 -5.52 -8.35 6.63
C VAL A 116 -5.63 -8.13 5.12
N GLY A 117 -6.31 -7.05 4.72
CA GLY A 117 -6.55 -6.71 3.31
C GLY A 117 -7.77 -7.37 2.68
N ARG A 118 -8.45 -8.29 3.39
CA ARG A 118 -9.63 -9.01 2.89
C ARG A 118 -10.97 -8.55 3.50
N TYR A 119 -10.96 -7.53 4.35
CA TYR A 119 -12.21 -6.99 4.91
C TYR A 119 -13.08 -6.38 3.79
N GLN A 120 -14.35 -6.81 3.74
CA GLN A 120 -15.36 -6.23 2.87
C GLN A 120 -16.48 -5.65 3.74
N SER A 121 -16.74 -4.35 3.60
CA SER A 121 -17.92 -3.75 4.20
C SER A 121 -19.14 -4.21 3.40
N ASN A 122 -20.18 -4.71 4.06
CA ASN A 122 -21.43 -5.22 3.47
C ASN A 122 -22.25 -4.19 2.65
N GLY A 123 -21.65 -3.10 2.17
CA GLY A 123 -22.30 -2.06 1.38
C GLY A 123 -21.44 -1.41 0.29
N SER A 124 -20.26 -1.95 -0.05
CA SER A 124 -19.48 -1.43 -1.18
C SER A 124 -18.90 -2.54 -2.05
N SER A 125 -19.75 -3.14 -2.88
CA SER A 125 -19.35 -3.77 -4.14
C SER A 125 -18.83 -2.70 -5.11
N SER A 126 -17.73 -2.02 -4.79
CA SER A 126 -16.92 -1.35 -5.81
C SER A 126 -15.96 -2.39 -6.39
N SER A 127 -16.51 -3.34 -7.14
CA SER A 127 -15.75 -4.03 -8.17
C SER A 127 -15.49 -3.05 -9.31
N SER A 128 -14.70 -2.00 -9.04
CA SER A 128 -13.98 -1.33 -10.11
C SER A 128 -12.81 -2.26 -10.43
N SER A 129 -13.11 -3.33 -11.17
CA SER A 129 -12.09 -4.02 -11.96
C SER A 129 -11.54 -2.97 -12.91
N VAL A 130 -10.46 -2.31 -12.50
CA VAL A 130 -9.66 -1.49 -13.42
C VAL A 130 -9.18 -2.49 -14.46
N LYS A 131 -9.75 -2.41 -15.67
CA LYS A 131 -9.31 -3.19 -16.81
C LYS A 131 -7.85 -2.80 -17.06
N VAL A 132 -6.92 -3.58 -16.49
CA VAL A 132 -5.50 -3.42 -16.77
C VAL A 132 -5.32 -3.69 -18.26
N SER A 133 -4.93 -2.64 -18.98
CA SER A 133 -4.69 -2.70 -20.42
C SER A 133 -3.77 -3.87 -20.75
N THR A 134 -4.06 -4.56 -21.85
CA THR A 134 -3.25 -5.68 -22.35
C THR A 134 -1.79 -5.30 -22.58
N ARG A 135 -1.47 -3.99 -22.71
CA ARG A 135 -0.10 -3.47 -22.77
C ARG A 135 0.73 -3.68 -21.49
N PHE A 136 0.09 -3.98 -20.36
CA PHE A 136 0.77 -4.26 -19.08
C PHE A 136 0.83 -5.74 -18.72
N LYS A 137 0.22 -6.63 -19.53
CA LYS A 137 0.35 -8.08 -19.36
C LYS A 137 1.52 -8.52 -20.24
N LYS A 138 2.55 -9.08 -19.60
CA LYS A 138 3.72 -9.66 -20.28
C LYS A 138 3.32 -10.79 -21.21
#